data_AF-A0A817F502-F1
#
_entry.id   AF-A0A817F502-F1
#
_cell.length_a   1.000
_cell.length_b   1.000
_cell.length_c   1.000
_cell.angle_alpha   90.00
_cell.angle_beta   90.00
_cell.angle_gamma   90.00
#
_symmetry.space_group_name_H-M   'P 1'
#
loop_
_entity.id
_entity.type
_entity.pdbx_description
1 polymer ?
#
loop_
_entity_poly.entity_id
_entity_poly.type
_entity_poly.pdbx_seq_one_letter_code
_entity_poly.pdbx_strand_id
1 'polypeptide(L)'
;MNTVTIFLTITTSLLSVSLSANLPNWLGTFNIDNSCNQAECCCLDEEATIVKINESQLLITANVAGLPCQTQLNGSTTVSVPLPIPQDKNGFQITTSFLGTLNRFTLSADSQYIAHSNLQYPRCSGSAQRVVSNWLGTFNVDDSCDQNQCCCLSEQATITKISDTQLLVSAYVAGEPCQAQLNGSRTIEVPIPIPKDKNGFQITTIFLGTMNRFTLTYDNQYIANVNLQYPRCSGMGRRM
;
A
#
# COMPACT_ATOMS: atom_id res chain seq x y z
N MET A 1 51.18 49.24 17.42
CA MET A 1 49.88 48.79 16.88
C MET A 1 50.09 47.37 16.37
N ASN A 2 49.61 46.36 17.10
CA ASN A 2 49.81 44.96 16.74
C ASN A 2 48.58 44.48 15.96
N THR A 3 48.79 44.07 14.72
CA THR A 3 47.78 43.48 13.86
C THR A 3 47.63 42.00 14.22
N VAL A 4 46.46 41.60 14.69
CA VAL A 4 46.11 40.20 14.97
C VAL A 4 45.45 39.62 13.73
N THR A 5 46.08 38.60 13.13
CA THR A 5 45.52 37.85 11.99
C THR A 5 44.78 36.63 12.53
N ILE A 6 43.46 36.58 12.33
CA ILE A 6 42.61 35.44 12.71
C ILE A 6 42.51 34.52 11.48
N PHE A 7 42.99 33.28 11.59
CA PHE A 7 42.77 32.24 10.60
C PHE A 7 41.44 31.53 10.90
N LEU A 8 40.46 31.69 10.00
CA LEU A 8 39.17 31.01 10.07
C LEU A 8 39.25 29.70 9.27
N THR A 9 39.32 28.56 9.95
CA THR A 9 39.30 27.24 9.31
C THR A 9 37.84 26.84 9.05
N ILE A 10 37.39 26.94 7.80
CA ILE A 10 36.06 26.47 7.39
C ILE A 10 36.17 24.96 7.10
N THR A 11 35.72 24.13 8.02
CA THR A 11 35.52 22.70 7.79
C THR A 11 34.26 22.50 6.95
N THR A 12 34.43 22.27 5.66
CA THR A 12 33.35 21.82 4.78
C THR A 12 33.01 20.37 5.11
N SER A 13 32.00 20.16 5.97
CA SER A 13 31.38 18.86 6.14
C SER A 13 30.61 18.50 4.86
N LEU A 14 31.09 17.50 4.13
CA LEU A 14 30.35 16.86 3.06
C LEU A 14 29.15 16.13 3.69
N LEU A 15 28.01 16.82 3.75
CA LEU A 15 26.71 16.19 3.93
C LEU A 15 26.45 15.33 2.69
N SER A 16 26.71 14.03 2.79
CA SER A 16 26.22 13.05 1.85
C SER A 16 24.70 12.94 1.98
N VAL A 17 23.99 13.81 1.26
CA VAL A 17 22.56 13.63 1.01
C VAL A 17 22.43 12.41 0.11
N SER A 18 22.17 11.25 0.72
CA SER A 18 21.69 10.10 -0.03
C SER A 18 20.28 10.42 -0.50
N LEU A 19 20.16 10.83 -1.76
CA LEU A 19 18.90 10.73 -2.48
C LEU A 19 18.58 9.24 -2.55
N SER A 20 17.79 8.75 -1.60
CA SER A 20 17.04 7.51 -1.72
C SER A 20 16.14 7.67 -2.94
N ALA A 21 16.68 7.37 -4.12
CA ALA A 21 15.92 7.25 -5.34
C ALA A 21 15.02 6.04 -5.14
N ASN A 22 13.78 6.29 -4.69
CA ASN A 22 12.73 5.31 -4.49
C ASN A 22 12.75 4.35 -5.68
N LEU A 23 13.08 3.08 -5.42
CA LEU A 23 12.92 2.03 -6.41
C LEU A 23 11.42 1.97 -6.77
N PRO A 24 11.07 1.74 -8.05
CA PRO A 24 9.68 1.46 -8.40
C PRO A 24 9.15 0.32 -7.52
N ASN A 25 7.95 0.51 -6.98
CA ASN A 25 7.30 -0.47 -6.11
C ASN A 25 6.03 -0.97 -6.78
N TRP A 26 6.11 -2.19 -7.30
CA TRP A 26 5.02 -2.83 -8.04
C TRP A 26 4.03 -3.59 -7.18
N LEU A 27 4.22 -3.62 -5.85
CA LEU A 27 3.25 -4.22 -4.93
C LEU A 27 1.89 -3.49 -5.04
N GLY A 28 0.78 -4.18 -4.78
CA GLY A 28 -0.56 -3.59 -4.75
C GLY A 28 -1.57 -4.21 -5.73
N THR A 29 -2.73 -3.56 -5.85
CA THR A 29 -3.85 -4.02 -6.70
C THR A 29 -3.90 -3.26 -8.02
N PHE A 30 -4.25 -3.97 -9.08
CA PHE A 30 -4.37 -3.47 -10.44
C PHE A 30 -5.70 -3.94 -11.04
N ASN A 31 -6.48 -3.01 -11.59
CA ASN A 31 -7.69 -3.32 -12.34
C ASN A 31 -7.30 -3.80 -13.73
N ILE A 32 -7.72 -5.02 -14.06
CA ILE A 32 -7.51 -5.62 -15.38
C ILE A 32 -8.34 -4.86 -16.41
N ASP A 33 -7.77 -4.65 -17.61
CA ASP A 33 -8.50 -4.11 -18.73
C ASP A 33 -9.34 -5.20 -19.43
N ASN A 34 -10.49 -4.80 -19.97
CA ASN A 34 -11.37 -5.72 -20.71
C ASN A 34 -10.89 -5.94 -22.16
N SER A 35 -9.57 -5.91 -22.40
CA SER A 35 -9.00 -6.01 -23.74
C SER A 35 -8.87 -7.46 -24.24
N CYS A 36 -8.97 -8.44 -23.33
CA CYS A 36 -8.82 -9.85 -23.65
C CYS A 36 -10.14 -10.51 -24.11
N ASN A 37 -10.09 -11.26 -25.22
CA ASN A 37 -11.27 -11.96 -25.76
C ASN A 37 -11.54 -13.27 -25.01
N GLN A 38 -12.46 -13.22 -24.03
CA GLN A 38 -12.84 -14.37 -23.19
C GLN A 38 -13.48 -15.55 -23.95
N ALA A 39 -13.94 -15.35 -25.20
CA ALA A 39 -14.47 -16.45 -26.01
C ALA A 39 -13.37 -17.38 -26.54
N GLU A 40 -12.17 -16.84 -26.75
CA GLU A 40 -11.05 -17.56 -27.36
C GLU A 40 -9.83 -17.72 -26.44
N CYS A 41 -9.77 -16.94 -25.36
CA CYS A 41 -8.62 -16.84 -24.47
C CYS A 41 -9.01 -17.11 -23.03
N CYS A 42 -8.08 -17.66 -22.25
CA CYS A 42 -8.14 -17.58 -20.79
C CYS A 42 -7.58 -16.23 -20.36
N CYS A 43 -8.48 -15.32 -19.98
CA CYS A 43 -8.17 -13.93 -19.68
C CYS A 43 -7.98 -13.74 -18.18
N LEU A 44 -7.11 -12.82 -17.79
CA LEU A 44 -7.16 -12.25 -16.46
C LEU A 44 -8.48 -11.48 -16.31
N ASP A 45 -9.05 -11.47 -15.11
CA ASP A 45 -10.35 -10.86 -14.84
C ASP A 45 -10.33 -10.02 -13.56
N GLU A 46 -11.16 -8.97 -13.56
CA GLU A 46 -11.35 -8.01 -12.45
C GLU A 46 -10.07 -7.32 -11.95
N GLU A 47 -9.33 -8.01 -11.09
CA GLU A 47 -8.19 -7.48 -10.35
C GLU A 47 -7.01 -8.46 -10.32
N ALA A 48 -5.81 -7.89 -10.39
CA ALA A 48 -4.56 -8.57 -10.07
C ALA A 48 -3.94 -7.93 -8.83
N THR A 49 -3.38 -8.76 -7.96
CA THR A 49 -2.62 -8.36 -6.78
C THR A 49 -1.16 -8.77 -6.94
N ILE A 50 -0.25 -7.87 -6.58
CA ILE A 50 1.19 -8.16 -6.51
C ILE A 50 1.62 -8.06 -5.06
N VAL A 51 2.10 -9.17 -4.51
CA VAL A 51 2.61 -9.24 -3.14
C VAL A 51 4.07 -9.68 -3.14
N LYS A 52 4.82 -9.31 -2.10
CA LYS A 52 6.17 -9.82 -1.87
C LYS A 52 6.05 -11.15 -1.13
N ILE A 53 6.58 -12.22 -1.70
CA ILE A 53 6.61 -13.54 -1.04
C ILE A 53 7.94 -13.82 -0.33
N ASN A 54 9.03 -13.21 -0.79
CA ASN A 54 10.34 -13.25 -0.15
C ASN A 54 11.23 -12.12 -0.69
N GLU A 55 12.50 -12.06 -0.28
CA GLU A 55 13.46 -11.02 -0.68
C GLU A 55 13.89 -11.07 -2.16
N SER A 56 13.52 -12.10 -2.92
CA SER A 56 13.88 -12.25 -4.33
C SER A 56 12.69 -12.38 -5.27
N GLN A 57 11.46 -12.52 -4.76
CA GLN A 57 10.28 -12.81 -5.57
C GLN A 57 9.04 -12.02 -5.16
N LEU A 58 8.33 -11.57 -6.19
CA LEU A 58 6.95 -11.13 -6.17
C LEU A 58 6.03 -12.29 -6.56
N LEU A 59 4.82 -12.31 -6.02
CA LEU A 59 3.75 -13.19 -6.45
C LEU A 59 2.64 -12.32 -7.02
N ILE A 60 2.33 -12.51 -8.30
CA ILE A 60 1.16 -11.93 -8.94
C ILE A 60 0.03 -12.93 -8.82
N THR A 61 -1.09 -12.56 -8.21
CA THR A 61 -2.30 -13.38 -8.16
C THR A 61 -3.44 -12.64 -8.83
N ALA A 62 -4.15 -13.30 -9.73
CA ALA A 62 -5.27 -12.71 -10.46
C ALA A 62 -6.41 -13.72 -10.62
N ASN A 63 -7.63 -13.21 -10.72
CA ASN A 63 -8.76 -14.00 -11.19
C ASN A 63 -8.63 -14.23 -12.70
N VAL A 64 -9.27 -15.29 -13.20
CA VAL A 64 -9.32 -15.59 -14.63
C VAL A 64 -10.72 -15.94 -15.09
N ALA A 65 -11.02 -15.53 -16.31
CA ALA A 65 -12.29 -15.77 -16.98
C ALA A 65 -12.08 -16.14 -18.45
N GLY A 66 -13.04 -16.89 -19.00
CA GLY A 66 -13.05 -17.33 -20.39
C GLY A 66 -13.19 -18.83 -20.54
N LEU A 67 -13.79 -19.26 -21.66
CA LEU A 67 -14.10 -20.66 -21.92
C LEU A 67 -12.86 -21.58 -21.86
N PRO A 68 -11.67 -21.18 -22.37
CA PRO A 68 -10.47 -22.01 -22.27
C PRO A 68 -9.91 -22.14 -20.85
N CYS A 69 -10.23 -21.24 -19.91
CA CYS A 69 -9.72 -21.35 -18.54
C CYS A 69 -10.22 -22.62 -17.86
N GLN A 70 -11.47 -23.01 -18.08
CA GLN A 70 -12.07 -24.18 -17.43
C GLN A 70 -11.29 -25.46 -17.73
N THR A 71 -10.85 -25.63 -18.98
CA THR A 71 -10.09 -26.80 -19.42
C THR A 71 -8.61 -26.70 -19.05
N GLN A 72 -8.00 -25.51 -19.15
CA GLN A 72 -6.58 -25.31 -18.85
C GLN A 72 -6.25 -25.35 -17.36
N LEU A 73 -7.19 -24.93 -16.51
CA LEU A 73 -6.98 -24.75 -15.08
C LEU A 73 -7.81 -25.72 -14.22
N ASN A 74 -8.42 -26.74 -14.83
CA ASN A 74 -9.21 -27.76 -14.15
C ASN A 74 -10.27 -27.15 -13.21
N GLY A 75 -10.96 -26.10 -13.68
CA GLY A 75 -11.98 -25.37 -12.93
C GLY A 75 -11.47 -24.31 -11.94
N SER A 76 -10.15 -24.10 -11.78
CA SER A 76 -9.65 -22.96 -11.00
C SER A 76 -10.02 -21.64 -11.66
N THR A 77 -10.47 -20.68 -10.84
CA THR A 77 -10.77 -19.30 -11.24
C THR A 77 -9.63 -18.34 -10.92
N THR A 78 -8.51 -18.84 -10.41
CA THR A 78 -7.36 -18.02 -10.01
C THR A 78 -6.05 -18.59 -10.56
N VAL A 79 -5.13 -17.68 -10.83
CA VAL A 79 -3.77 -17.97 -11.27
C VAL A 79 -2.78 -17.20 -10.42
N SER A 80 -1.63 -17.83 -10.15
CA SER A 80 -0.53 -17.19 -9.43
C SER A 80 0.78 -17.37 -10.18
N VAL A 81 1.51 -16.28 -10.36
CA VAL A 81 2.78 -16.25 -11.10
C VAL A 81 3.87 -15.63 -10.23
N PRO A 82 4.89 -16.41 -9.83
CA PRO A 82 6.05 -15.86 -9.17
C PRO A 82 6.95 -15.16 -10.19
N LEU A 83 7.28 -13.89 -9.93
CA LEU A 83 8.25 -13.12 -10.71
C LEU A 83 9.44 -12.74 -9.82
N PRO A 84 10.67 -12.68 -10.36
CA PRO A 84 11.78 -12.15 -9.58
C PRO A 84 11.58 -10.65 -9.30
N ILE A 85 12.06 -10.17 -8.15
CA ILE A 85 12.03 -8.74 -7.81
C ILE A 85 12.96 -7.99 -8.77
N PRO A 86 12.44 -7.02 -9.54
CA PRO A 86 13.25 -6.29 -10.50
C PRO A 86 14.35 -5.49 -9.82
N GLN A 87 15.55 -5.53 -10.37
CA GLN A 87 16.70 -4.75 -9.90
C GLN A 87 16.84 -3.41 -10.66
N ASP A 88 16.12 -3.25 -11.76
CA ASP A 88 16.15 -2.04 -12.60
C ASP A 88 15.03 -1.06 -12.22
N LYS A 89 15.34 0.23 -12.26
CA LYS A 89 14.42 1.35 -11.99
C LYS A 89 13.62 1.76 -13.23
N ASN A 90 14.03 1.32 -14.43
CA ASN A 90 13.43 1.74 -15.70
C ASN A 90 12.28 0.84 -16.18
N GLY A 91 11.66 0.10 -15.27
CA GLY A 91 10.65 -0.91 -15.59
C GLY A 91 11.26 -2.31 -15.68
N PHE A 92 10.39 -3.31 -15.71
CA PHE A 92 10.77 -4.72 -15.73
C PHE A 92 10.07 -5.45 -16.84
N GLN A 93 10.80 -6.30 -17.56
CA GLN A 93 10.22 -7.25 -18.49
C GLN A 93 10.80 -8.64 -18.27
N ILE A 94 9.94 -9.64 -18.28
CA ILE A 94 10.34 -11.05 -18.24
C ILE A 94 9.49 -11.85 -19.21
N THR A 95 10.13 -12.77 -19.91
CA THR A 95 9.42 -13.74 -20.75
C THR A 95 9.44 -15.08 -20.04
N THR A 96 8.27 -15.65 -19.79
CA THR A 96 8.10 -16.95 -19.13
C THR A 96 6.89 -17.69 -19.68
N SER A 97 6.81 -19.00 -19.42
CA SER A 97 5.63 -19.78 -19.74
C SER A 97 4.51 -19.45 -18.75
N PHE A 98 3.32 -19.16 -19.26
CA PHE A 98 2.11 -18.91 -18.49
C PHE A 98 0.93 -19.54 -19.23
N LEU A 99 0.14 -20.36 -18.53
CA LEU A 99 -0.96 -21.14 -19.11
C LEU A 99 -0.54 -21.91 -20.38
N GLY A 100 0.67 -22.50 -20.35
CA GLY A 100 1.20 -23.30 -21.45
C GLY A 100 1.67 -22.53 -22.70
N THR A 101 1.67 -21.19 -22.66
CA THR A 101 2.12 -20.34 -23.77
C THR A 101 3.23 -19.38 -23.32
N LEU A 102 4.06 -18.92 -24.26
CA LEU A 102 5.13 -17.97 -23.95
C LEU A 102 4.54 -16.56 -23.79
N ASN A 103 4.70 -15.99 -22.60
CA ASN A 103 4.14 -14.68 -22.25
C ASN A 103 5.24 -13.73 -21.79
N ARG A 104 5.12 -12.46 -22.20
CA ARG A 104 5.97 -11.38 -21.72
C ARG A 104 5.22 -10.56 -20.67
N PHE A 105 5.67 -10.59 -19.43
CA PHE A 105 5.18 -9.73 -18.37
C PHE A 105 5.98 -8.43 -18.34
N THR A 106 5.28 -7.31 -18.27
CA THR A 106 5.87 -5.97 -18.18
C THR A 106 5.35 -5.29 -16.91
N LEU A 107 6.25 -4.71 -16.13
CA LEU A 107 5.94 -3.82 -15.02
C LEU A 107 6.50 -2.42 -15.35
N SER A 108 5.65 -1.40 -15.39
CA SER A 108 6.08 -0.05 -15.81
C SER A 108 6.99 0.64 -14.80
N ALA A 109 7.89 1.52 -15.25
CA ALA A 109 8.83 2.22 -14.39
C ALA A 109 8.16 3.10 -13.31
N ASP A 110 6.99 3.65 -13.61
CA ASP A 110 6.17 4.46 -12.68
C ASP A 110 5.29 3.60 -11.75
N SER A 111 5.42 2.27 -11.88
CA SER A 111 4.62 1.27 -11.19
C SER A 111 3.10 1.39 -11.39
N GLN A 112 2.60 2.23 -12.30
CA GLN A 112 1.15 2.44 -12.50
C GLN A 112 0.51 1.39 -13.40
N TYR A 113 1.31 0.57 -14.09
CA TYR A 113 0.82 -0.31 -15.14
C TYR A 113 1.55 -1.64 -15.14
N ILE A 114 0.80 -2.71 -15.35
CA ILE A 114 1.33 -4.04 -15.65
C ILE A 114 0.69 -4.55 -16.93
N ALA A 115 1.40 -5.38 -17.66
CA ALA A 115 0.87 -6.06 -18.84
C ALA A 115 1.39 -7.46 -18.95
N HIS A 116 0.58 -8.33 -19.54
CA HIS A 116 1.07 -9.58 -20.10
C HIS A 116 0.79 -9.58 -21.61
N SER A 117 1.79 -9.97 -22.39
CA SER A 117 1.65 -10.14 -23.83
C SER A 117 1.88 -11.59 -24.19
N ASN A 118 0.85 -12.25 -24.70
CA ASN A 118 0.98 -13.61 -25.20
C ASN A 118 1.68 -13.56 -26.57
N LEU A 119 2.90 -14.09 -26.63
CA LEU A 119 3.77 -13.96 -27.80
C LEU A 119 3.34 -14.88 -28.96
N GLN A 120 2.52 -15.90 -28.68
CA GLN A 120 1.97 -16.81 -29.69
C GLN A 120 0.58 -16.37 -30.15
N TYR A 121 -0.23 -15.84 -29.23
CA TYR A 121 -1.60 -15.40 -29.48
C TYR A 121 -1.79 -13.97 -28.96
N PRO A 122 -1.35 -12.93 -29.69
CA PRO A 122 -1.39 -11.54 -29.20
C PRO A 122 -2.78 -11.07 -28.73
N ARG A 123 -3.87 -11.63 -29.27
CA ARG A 123 -5.25 -11.39 -28.85
C ARG A 123 -5.62 -11.88 -27.44
N CYS A 124 -4.77 -12.73 -26.85
CA CYS A 124 -4.87 -13.21 -25.47
C CYS A 124 -3.93 -12.43 -24.53
N SER A 125 -3.43 -11.28 -24.97
CA SER A 125 -2.72 -10.33 -24.13
C SER A 125 -3.72 -9.52 -23.29
N GLY A 126 -3.22 -8.89 -22.24
CA GLY A 126 -4.01 -8.00 -21.41
C GLY A 126 -3.12 -7.04 -20.66
N SER A 127 -3.76 -6.04 -20.07
CA SER A 127 -3.07 -5.10 -19.22
C SER A 127 -3.87 -4.76 -17.99
N ALA A 128 -3.23 -4.15 -17.01
CA ALA A 128 -3.90 -3.71 -15.81
C ALA A 128 -3.32 -2.39 -15.33
N GLN A 129 -4.21 -1.51 -14.89
CA GLN A 129 -3.86 -0.23 -14.32
C GLN A 129 -3.94 -0.30 -12.81
N ARG A 130 -2.96 0.31 -12.14
CA ARG A 130 -2.93 0.36 -10.69
C ARG A 130 -4.20 1.03 -10.17
N VAL A 131 -4.85 0.38 -9.21
CA VAL A 131 -5.92 1.00 -8.43
C VAL A 131 -5.30 2.10 -7.59
N VAL A 132 -5.74 3.35 -7.80
CA VAL A 132 -5.27 4.46 -6.98
C VAL A 132 -5.87 4.28 -5.58
N SER A 133 -5.02 3.99 -4.60
CA SER A 133 -5.43 3.88 -3.20
C SER A 133 -6.09 5.20 -2.75
N ASN A 134 -7.39 5.15 -2.45
CA ASN A 134 -8.11 6.27 -1.84
C ASN A 134 -8.49 5.91 -0.40
N TRP A 135 -7.63 6.28 0.54
CA TRP A 135 -7.91 6.05 1.95
C TRP A 135 -9.05 6.91 2.51
N LEU A 136 -9.68 7.73 1.68
CA LEU A 136 -10.83 8.55 2.06
C LEU A 136 -12.06 7.68 2.32
N GLY A 137 -12.75 7.94 3.42
CA GLY A 137 -13.97 7.23 3.79
C GLY A 137 -14.08 6.98 5.28
N THR A 138 -15.08 6.18 5.65
CA THR A 138 -15.37 5.83 7.03
C THR A 138 -15.08 4.35 7.27
N PHE A 139 -14.47 4.08 8.42
CA PHE A 139 -14.00 2.77 8.85
C PHE A 139 -14.66 2.45 10.19
N ASN A 140 -15.29 1.29 10.29
CA ASN A 140 -15.81 0.75 11.56
C ASN A 140 -14.65 0.27 12.40
N VAL A 141 -14.46 0.87 13.56
CA VAL A 141 -13.43 0.48 14.52
C VAL A 141 -13.84 -0.80 15.23
N ASP A 142 -12.89 -1.70 15.44
CA ASP A 142 -13.09 -2.94 16.17
C ASP A 142 -12.91 -2.76 17.69
N ASP A 143 -13.49 -3.68 18.45
CA ASP A 143 -13.46 -3.64 19.92
C ASP A 143 -12.20 -4.32 20.50
N SER A 144 -11.09 -4.32 19.75
CA SER A 144 -9.86 -5.05 20.13
C SER A 144 -9.04 -4.37 21.25
N CYS A 145 -9.37 -3.12 21.58
CA CYS A 145 -8.67 -2.30 22.57
C CYS A 145 -9.29 -2.43 23.97
N ASP A 146 -8.46 -2.57 25.02
CA ASP A 146 -8.91 -2.68 26.42
C ASP A 146 -9.34 -1.31 26.99
N GLN A 147 -10.64 -1.01 26.88
CA GLN A 147 -11.23 0.27 27.32
C GLN A 147 -11.12 0.54 28.83
N ASN A 148 -10.81 -0.47 29.65
CA ASN A 148 -10.62 -0.26 31.10
C ASN A 148 -9.24 0.33 31.41
N GLN A 149 -8.25 0.14 30.53
CA GLN A 149 -6.87 0.56 30.76
C GLN A 149 -6.35 1.53 29.73
N CYS A 150 -7.06 1.69 28.61
CA CYS A 150 -6.62 2.45 27.45
C CYS A 150 -7.69 3.46 27.01
N CYS A 151 -7.23 4.56 26.43
CA CYS A 151 -8.10 5.40 25.62
C CYS A 151 -8.11 4.84 24.19
N CYS A 152 -9.19 4.16 23.85
CA CYS A 152 -9.33 3.36 22.65
C CYS A 152 -10.01 4.15 21.54
N LEU A 153 -9.63 3.89 20.28
CA LEU A 153 -10.50 4.22 19.15
C LEU A 153 -11.82 3.45 19.32
N SER A 154 -12.94 4.05 18.95
CA SER A 154 -14.27 3.45 19.09
C SER A 154 -15.18 3.85 17.94
N GLU A 155 -16.26 3.09 17.74
CA GLU A 155 -17.31 3.36 16.75
C GLU A 155 -16.74 3.46 15.32
N GLN A 156 -16.37 4.67 14.91
CA GLN A 156 -15.95 4.98 13.55
C GLN A 156 -14.72 5.89 13.53
N ALA A 157 -13.87 5.64 12.54
CA ALA A 157 -12.81 6.55 12.11
C ALA A 157 -13.11 7.02 10.69
N THR A 158 -13.02 8.32 10.45
CA THR A 158 -13.20 8.93 9.13
C THR A 158 -11.88 9.53 8.68
N ILE A 159 -11.51 9.28 7.42
CA ILE A 159 -10.35 9.88 6.79
C ILE A 159 -10.84 10.85 5.72
N THR A 160 -10.50 12.14 5.89
CA THR A 160 -10.81 13.20 4.93
C THR A 160 -9.54 13.83 4.38
N LYS A 161 -9.64 14.50 3.23
CA LYS A 161 -8.54 15.30 2.67
C LYS A 161 -8.67 16.73 3.18
N ILE A 162 -7.63 17.26 3.81
CA ILE A 162 -7.60 18.66 4.29
C ILE A 162 -6.70 19.55 3.45
N SER A 163 -5.74 18.99 2.71
CA SER A 163 -4.92 19.69 1.73
C SER A 163 -4.35 18.73 0.69
N ASP A 164 -3.63 19.23 -0.31
CA ASP A 164 -2.92 18.40 -1.30
C ASP A 164 -1.75 17.61 -0.71
N THR A 165 -1.39 17.87 0.55
CA THR A 165 -0.29 17.19 1.24
C THR A 165 -0.72 16.47 2.53
N GLN A 166 -1.98 16.62 2.98
CA GLN A 166 -2.43 16.08 4.26
C GLN A 166 -3.85 15.48 4.21
N LEU A 167 -3.98 14.34 4.89
CA LEU A 167 -5.25 13.76 5.31
C LEU A 167 -5.51 14.12 6.77
N LEU A 168 -6.78 14.12 7.16
CA LEU A 168 -7.21 14.23 8.55
C LEU A 168 -7.91 12.92 8.92
N VAL A 169 -7.37 12.25 9.93
CA VAL A 169 -8.03 11.11 10.57
C VAL A 169 -8.83 11.66 11.75
N SER A 170 -10.15 11.58 11.66
CA SER A 170 -11.07 11.97 12.72
C SER A 170 -11.71 10.72 13.30
N ALA A 171 -11.57 10.47 14.59
CA ALA A 171 -12.08 9.24 15.19
C ALA A 171 -12.74 9.50 16.54
N TYR A 172 -13.74 8.67 16.86
CA TYR A 172 -14.27 8.61 18.21
C TYR A 172 -13.34 7.82 19.12
N VAL A 173 -13.35 8.17 20.40
CA VAL A 173 -12.62 7.45 21.44
C VAL A 173 -13.47 7.11 22.65
N ALA A 174 -13.17 5.96 23.25
CA ALA A 174 -13.82 5.43 24.44
C ALA A 174 -12.79 4.82 25.41
N GLY A 175 -13.15 4.80 26.69
CA GLY A 175 -12.32 4.28 27.77
C GLY A 175 -12.11 5.30 28.88
N GLU A 176 -11.97 4.80 30.11
CA GLU A 176 -11.83 5.63 31.32
C GLU A 176 -10.67 6.63 31.23
N PRO A 177 -9.48 6.27 30.68
CA PRO A 177 -8.37 7.22 30.53
C PRO A 177 -8.66 8.37 29.56
N CYS A 178 -9.60 8.23 28.61
CA CYS A 178 -9.92 9.29 27.65
C CYS A 178 -10.51 10.53 28.34
N GLN A 179 -11.36 10.34 29.35
CA GLN A 179 -12.09 11.43 29.99
C GLN A 179 -11.14 12.44 30.62
N ALA A 180 -10.07 11.94 31.26
CA ALA A 180 -9.04 12.76 31.87
C ALA A 180 -8.12 13.43 30.82
N GLN A 181 -7.79 12.74 29.73
CA GLN A 181 -6.84 13.24 28.72
C GLN A 181 -7.46 14.25 27.75
N LEU A 182 -8.77 14.17 27.50
CA LEU A 182 -9.44 14.94 26.44
C LEU A 182 -10.44 15.97 26.97
N ASN A 183 -10.46 16.24 28.28
CA ASN A 183 -11.41 17.15 28.93
C ASN A 183 -12.88 16.88 28.53
N GLY A 184 -13.24 15.59 28.42
CA GLY A 184 -14.58 15.16 28.02
C GLY A 184 -14.87 15.17 26.51
N SER A 185 -13.94 15.58 25.64
CA SER A 185 -14.07 15.36 24.19
C SER A 185 -14.07 13.87 23.87
N ARG A 186 -15.01 13.45 23.02
CA ARG A 186 -15.12 12.07 22.51
C ARG A 186 -14.49 11.89 21.14
N THR A 187 -13.97 12.96 20.56
CA THR A 187 -13.39 12.96 19.21
C THR A 187 -11.97 13.47 19.26
N ILE A 188 -11.17 12.90 18.37
CA ILE A 188 -9.79 13.29 18.14
C ILE A 188 -9.53 13.45 16.66
N GLU A 189 -8.59 14.31 16.35
CA GLU A 189 -8.20 14.64 14.98
C GLU A 189 -6.69 14.56 14.86
N VAL A 190 -6.24 13.76 13.90
CA VAL A 190 -4.82 13.50 13.66
C VAL A 190 -4.52 13.84 12.20
N PRO A 191 -3.81 14.95 11.92
CA PRO A 191 -3.33 15.20 10.58
C PRO A 191 -2.20 14.23 10.25
N ILE A 192 -2.31 13.54 9.12
CA ILE A 192 -1.29 12.66 8.58
C ILE A 192 -0.90 13.14 7.18
N PRO A 193 0.38 13.07 6.78
CA PRO A 193 0.78 13.41 5.43
C PRO A 193 0.12 12.46 4.43
N ILE A 194 -0.28 12.98 3.26
CA ILE A 194 -0.71 12.14 2.14
C ILE A 194 0.47 11.26 1.75
N PRO A 195 0.32 9.92 1.82
CA PRO A 195 1.38 9.01 1.47
C PRO A 195 1.77 9.21 0.00
N LYS A 196 3.04 9.52 -0.26
CA LYS A 196 3.58 9.55 -1.63
C LYS A 196 3.73 8.14 -2.19
N ASP A 197 3.92 7.17 -1.31
CA ASP A 197 3.95 5.75 -1.65
C ASP A 197 2.53 5.18 -1.49
N LYS A 198 1.98 4.63 -2.57
CA LYS A 198 0.58 4.15 -2.65
C LYS A 198 0.39 2.75 -2.05
N ASN A 199 1.44 2.17 -1.48
CA ASN A 199 1.55 0.74 -1.14
C ASN A 199 1.25 0.42 0.33
N GLY A 200 0.24 1.10 0.86
CA GLY A 200 -0.03 1.15 2.27
C GLY A 200 0.91 2.12 2.98
N PHE A 201 0.39 2.78 3.99
CA PHE A 201 1.08 3.87 4.66
C PHE A 201 1.29 3.51 6.10
N GLN A 202 2.55 3.52 6.54
CA GLN A 202 2.87 3.47 7.96
C GLN A 202 3.46 4.81 8.40
N ILE A 203 2.84 5.41 9.42
CA ILE A 203 3.43 6.55 10.12
C ILE A 203 3.45 6.29 11.60
N THR A 204 4.60 6.55 12.20
CA THR A 204 4.72 6.61 13.65
C THR A 204 4.52 8.05 14.08
N THR A 205 3.49 8.31 14.88
CA THR A 205 3.20 9.63 15.44
C THR A 205 2.76 9.51 16.89
N ILE A 206 2.72 10.64 17.58
CA ILE A 206 2.16 10.70 18.92
C ILE A 206 0.65 10.75 18.79
N PHE A 207 -0.01 9.85 19.50
CA PHE A 207 -1.46 9.75 19.59
C PHE A 207 -1.82 9.59 21.06
N LEU A 208 -2.61 10.53 21.58
CA LEU A 208 -3.00 10.56 23.01
C LEU A 208 -1.80 10.43 23.96
N GLY A 209 -0.71 11.15 23.65
CA GLY A 209 0.51 11.17 24.46
C GLY A 209 1.40 9.92 24.38
N THR A 210 1.03 8.90 23.61
CA THR A 210 1.84 7.68 23.41
C THR A 210 2.26 7.51 21.96
N MET A 211 3.36 6.79 21.72
CA MET A 211 3.85 6.57 20.38
C MET A 211 3.05 5.46 19.70
N ASN A 212 2.43 5.79 18.56
CA ASN A 212 1.54 4.91 17.84
C ASN A 212 1.94 4.81 16.37
N ARG A 213 1.79 3.62 15.80
CA ARG A 213 1.98 3.37 14.37
C ARG A 213 0.63 3.23 13.70
N PHE A 214 0.28 4.22 12.90
CA PHE A 214 -0.85 4.14 11.99
C PHE A 214 -0.45 3.35 10.77
N THR A 215 -1.29 2.40 10.36
CA THR A 215 -1.15 1.62 9.13
C THR A 215 -2.41 1.79 8.30
N LEU A 216 -2.29 2.30 7.08
CA LEU A 216 -3.36 2.25 6.08
C LEU A 216 -3.02 1.14 5.09
N THR A 217 -3.93 0.20 4.85
CA THR A 217 -3.69 -0.88 3.89
C THR A 217 -3.90 -0.40 2.46
N TYR A 218 -3.21 -1.03 1.50
CA TYR A 218 -3.23 -0.65 0.08
C TYR A 218 -4.58 -0.93 -0.59
N ASP A 219 -5.29 -1.96 -0.14
CA ASP A 219 -6.65 -2.34 -0.56
C ASP A 219 -7.72 -1.35 -0.03
N ASN A 220 -7.30 -0.36 0.76
CA ASN A 220 -8.14 0.61 1.47
C ASN A 220 -9.18 -0.07 2.38
N GLN A 221 -9.00 -1.34 2.75
CA GLN A 221 -9.97 -2.05 3.57
C GLN A 221 -9.75 -1.85 5.07
N TYR A 222 -8.52 -1.54 5.49
CA TYR A 222 -8.18 -1.44 6.90
C TYR A 222 -7.33 -0.22 7.23
N ILE A 223 -7.61 0.34 8.39
CA ILE A 223 -6.72 1.21 9.14
C ILE A 223 -6.37 0.51 10.45
N ALA A 224 -5.10 0.51 10.84
CA ALA A 224 -4.69 0.03 12.17
C ALA A 224 -3.98 1.16 12.90
N ASN A 225 -4.26 1.30 14.18
CA ASN A 225 -3.54 2.15 15.11
C ASN A 225 -2.88 1.26 16.16
N VAL A 226 -1.57 1.06 16.05
CA VAL A 226 -0.82 0.17 16.94
C VAL A 226 -0.03 0.98 17.94
N ASN A 227 -0.37 0.85 19.21
CA ASN A 227 0.40 1.50 20.28
C ASN A 227 1.71 0.73 20.50
N LEU A 228 2.84 1.40 20.26
CA LEU A 228 4.16 0.77 20.29
C LEU A 228 4.67 0.54 21.72
N GLN A 229 4.10 1.23 22.71
CA GLN A 229 4.47 1.11 24.13
C GLN A 229 3.54 0.15 24.88
N TYR A 230 2.25 0.20 24.56
CA TYR A 230 1.20 -0.60 25.20
C TYR A 230 0.35 -1.31 24.14
N PRO A 231 0.78 -2.47 23.61
CA PRO A 231 0.09 -3.13 22.50
C PRO A 231 -1.40 -3.41 22.73
N ARG A 232 -1.83 -3.60 24.00
CA ARG A 232 -3.24 -3.74 24.42
C ARG A 232 -4.11 -2.50 24.15
N CYS A 233 -3.48 -1.35 23.91
CA CYS A 233 -4.14 -0.09 23.55
C CYS A 233 -4.17 0.12 22.03
N SER A 234 -3.94 -0.92 21.24
CA SER A 234 -4.05 -0.88 19.78
C SER A 234 -5.49 -1.11 19.36
N GLY A 235 -5.86 -0.61 18.18
CA GLY A 235 -7.15 -0.89 17.55
C GLY A 235 -7.02 -0.91 16.03
N MET A 236 -8.02 -1.46 15.35
CA MET A 236 -8.12 -1.36 13.89
C MET A 236 -9.52 -0.97 13.47
N GLY A 237 -9.65 -0.46 12.25
CA GLY A 237 -10.92 -0.16 11.62
C GLY A 237 -10.99 -0.78 10.24
N ARG A 238 -12.17 -1.30 9.89
CA ARG A 238 -12.46 -1.87 8.58
C ARG A 238 -13.40 -0.95 7.80
N ARG A 239 -13.14 -0.74 6.52
CA ARG A 239 -13.97 0.11 5.65
C ARG A 239 -15.41 -0.42 5.58
N MET A 240 -16.36 0.51 5.62
CA MET A 240 -17.79 0.25 5.42
C MET A 240 -18.14 0.07 3.94
#